data_AF-A0A804RA04-F1
#
_entry.id   AF-A0A804RA04-F1
#
_cell.length_a   1.000
_cell.length_b   1.000
_cell.length_c   1.000
_cell.angle_alpha   90.00
_cell.angle_beta   90.00
_cell.angle_gamma   90.00
#
_symmetry.space_group_name_H-M   'P 1'
#
loop_
_entity.id
_entity.type
_entity.pdbx_description
1 polymer ?
#
loop_
_entity_poly.entity_id
_entity_poly.type
_entity_poly.pdbx_seq_one_letter_code
_entity_poly.pdbx_strand_id
1 'polypeptide(L)'
;MDSKSVDLERGSTRRQTVCSEVLKCKYSKAEANIVILKRLGAMVLHGVDAKRMRFHTDLKNRRFDHIVFNFPRGGFRGKENDLRMIDLHKELVWGFFPQCTPHCSATW
;
A
#
# COMPACT_ATOMS: atom_id res chain seq x y z
N MET A 1 -29.65 -10.56 19.12
CA MET A 1 -28.68 -10.98 20.15
C MET A 1 -27.41 -10.21 19.88
N ASP A 2 -27.19 -9.18 20.70
CA ASP A 2 -26.03 -8.30 20.62
C ASP A 2 -24.77 -9.04 21.07
N SER A 3 -23.82 -9.22 20.16
CA SER A 3 -22.48 -9.67 20.50
C SER A 3 -21.66 -8.48 20.98
N LYS A 4 -21.72 -8.22 22.29
CA LYS A 4 -20.65 -7.51 23.01
C LYS A 4 -19.39 -8.36 22.96
N SER A 5 -18.25 -7.77 22.60
CA SER A 5 -16.95 -8.41 22.79
C SER A 5 -15.86 -7.38 23.10
N VAL A 6 -15.67 -7.23 24.41
CA VAL A 6 -14.45 -7.13 25.22
C VAL A 6 -13.35 -6.13 24.85
N ASP A 7 -13.11 -5.27 25.84
CA ASP A 7 -11.90 -4.49 26.08
C ASP A 7 -10.64 -5.36 26.01
N LEU A 8 -9.60 -4.86 25.35
CA LEU A 8 -8.26 -5.47 25.39
C LEU A 8 -7.18 -4.40 25.57
N GLU A 9 -6.73 -4.30 26.81
CA GLU A 9 -5.55 -3.60 27.29
C GLU A 9 -4.23 -4.16 26.71
N ARG A 10 -3.24 -3.25 26.61
CA ARG A 10 -1.78 -3.45 26.56
C ARG A 10 -1.19 -4.33 25.44
N GLY A 11 -0.40 -3.67 24.60
CA GLY A 11 0.75 -4.28 23.93
C GLY A 11 0.84 -3.98 22.45
N SER A 12 1.74 -3.05 22.11
CA SER A 12 2.20 -2.70 20.78
C SER A 12 2.16 -3.86 19.77
N THR A 13 1.62 -3.59 18.57
CA THR A 13 1.63 -4.43 17.35
C THR A 13 0.37 -5.29 17.09
N ARG A 14 -0.77 -4.63 16.83
CA ARG A 14 -1.89 -5.14 16.01
C ARG A 14 -2.66 -3.88 15.58
N ARG A 15 -3.05 -3.63 14.33
CA ARG A 15 -3.38 -4.52 13.22
C ARG A 15 -3.61 -3.59 12.01
N GLN A 16 -2.97 -3.84 10.87
CA GLN A 16 -3.27 -3.20 9.57
C GLN A 16 -4.68 -3.62 9.03
N THR A 17 -5.68 -3.74 9.90
CA THR A 17 -6.99 -4.31 9.54
C THR A 17 -7.98 -3.26 9.06
N VAL A 18 -7.88 -2.01 9.54
CA VAL A 18 -8.83 -0.93 9.19
C VAL A 18 -8.84 -0.61 7.67
N CYS A 19 -7.76 -0.90 6.95
CA CYS A 19 -7.63 -0.50 5.55
C CYS A 19 -8.19 -1.51 4.54
N SER A 20 -8.42 -2.78 4.94
CA SER A 20 -9.04 -3.76 4.04
C SER A 20 -10.46 -3.33 3.66
N GLU A 21 -11.19 -2.72 4.58
CA GLU A 21 -12.55 -2.22 4.35
C GLU A 21 -12.59 -1.12 3.30
N VAL A 22 -11.67 -0.14 3.36
CA VAL A 22 -11.56 0.93 2.37
C VAL A 22 -11.33 0.38 0.96
N LEU A 23 -10.50 -0.65 0.83
CA LEU A 23 -10.25 -1.30 -0.46
C LEU A 23 -11.48 -2.05 -0.97
N LYS A 24 -12.23 -2.74 -0.09
CA LYS A 24 -13.48 -3.41 -0.45
C LYS A 24 -14.53 -2.43 -0.96
N CYS A 25 -14.63 -1.25 -0.35
CA CYS A 25 -15.54 -0.20 -0.81
C CYS A 25 -15.14 0.39 -2.17
N LYS A 26 -13.84 0.53 -2.43
CA LYS A 26 -13.34 1.16 -3.67
C LYS A 26 -13.24 0.19 -4.85
N TYR A 27 -12.92 -1.08 -4.59
CA TYR A 27 -12.67 -2.09 -5.60
C TYR A 27 -13.43 -3.38 -5.25
N SER A 28 -14.49 -3.66 -6.01
CA SER A 28 -15.35 -4.84 -5.77
C SER A 28 -14.60 -6.18 -5.79
N LYS A 29 -13.48 -6.26 -6.53
CA LYS A 29 -12.63 -7.47 -6.62
C LYS A 29 -11.49 -7.52 -5.59
N ALA A 30 -11.34 -6.50 -4.74
CA ALA A 30 -10.20 -6.42 -3.81
C ALA A 30 -10.09 -7.66 -2.92
N GLU A 31 -11.21 -8.11 -2.34
CA GLU A 31 -11.22 -9.25 -1.43
C GLU A 31 -10.75 -10.55 -2.10
N ALA A 32 -11.30 -10.87 -3.27
CA ALA A 32 -10.90 -12.05 -4.04
C ALA A 32 -9.39 -12.02 -4.39
N ASN A 33 -8.89 -10.87 -4.84
CA ASN A 33 -7.48 -10.70 -5.18
C ASN A 33 -6.58 -10.87 -3.95
N ILE A 34 -6.95 -10.30 -2.80
CA ILE A 34 -6.18 -10.43 -1.56
C ILE A 34 -6.14 -11.89 -1.10
N VAL A 35 -7.26 -12.62 -1.19
CA VAL A 35 -7.31 -14.04 -0.84
C VAL A 35 -6.37 -14.86 -1.73
N ILE A 36 -6.38 -14.62 -3.05
CA ILE A 36 -5.49 -15.31 -4.00
C ILE A 36 -4.01 -15.00 -3.69
N LEU A 37 -3.67 -13.72 -3.50
CA LEU A 37 -2.30 -13.30 -3.19
C LEU A 37 -1.77 -13.97 -1.91
N LYS A 38 -2.58 -13.99 -0.85
CA LYS A 38 -2.19 -14.66 0.41
C LYS A 38 -2.04 -16.16 0.24
N ARG A 39 -2.91 -16.82 -0.54
CA ARG A 39 -2.78 -18.25 -0.87
C ARG A 39 -1.50 -18.57 -1.65
N LEU A 40 -1.04 -17.64 -2.48
CA LEU A 40 0.23 -17.74 -3.20
C LEU A 40 1.46 -17.35 -2.34
N GLY A 41 1.28 -17.07 -1.05
CA GLY A 41 2.37 -16.73 -0.13
C GLY A 41 2.79 -15.26 -0.14
N ALA A 42 2.04 -14.37 -0.81
CA ALA A 42 2.36 -12.96 -0.83
C ALA A 42 2.00 -12.26 0.49
N MET A 43 2.88 -11.36 0.93
CA MET A 43 2.59 -10.41 2.00
C MET A 43 1.83 -9.22 1.43
N VAL A 44 0.61 -9.01 1.92
CA VAL A 44 -0.24 -7.89 1.50
C VAL A 44 -0.23 -6.81 2.58
N LEU A 45 0.29 -5.63 2.24
CA LEU A 45 0.31 -4.45 3.11
C LEU A 45 -0.72 -3.43 2.64
N HIS A 46 -1.35 -2.74 3.58
CA HIS A 46 -2.34 -1.71 3.30
C HIS A 46 -2.00 -0.40 4.03
N GLY A 47 -2.45 0.73 3.49
CA GLY A 47 -2.19 2.05 4.08
C GLY A 47 -0.72 2.48 4.00
N VAL A 48 0.06 1.91 3.07
CA VAL A 48 1.45 2.30 2.85
C VAL A 48 1.50 3.54 1.97
N ASP A 49 2.03 4.63 2.50
CA ASP A 49 2.35 5.82 1.71
C ASP A 49 3.61 5.57 0.89
N ALA A 50 3.46 5.49 -0.44
CA ALA A 50 4.55 5.29 -1.39
C ALA A 50 5.66 6.36 -1.28
N LYS A 51 5.32 7.59 -0.89
CA LYS A 51 6.30 8.67 -0.69
C LYS A 51 7.03 8.57 0.65
N ARG A 52 6.65 7.65 1.54
CA ARG A 52 7.25 7.46 2.88
C ARG A 52 7.61 6.00 3.20
N MET A 53 7.47 5.11 2.22
CA MET A 53 7.55 3.66 2.43
C MET A 53 8.90 3.15 2.96
N ARG A 54 10.01 3.88 2.73
CA ARG A 54 11.33 3.53 3.28
C ARG A 54 11.39 3.45 4.81
N PHE A 55 10.43 4.08 5.49
CA PHE A 55 10.33 4.08 6.94
C PHE A 55 9.26 3.12 7.47
N HIS A 56 8.50 2.50 6.58
CA HIS A 56 7.43 1.59 6.96
C HIS A 56 8.02 0.37 7.67
N THR A 57 7.48 -0.01 8.84
CA THR A 57 8.08 -1.03 9.72
C THR A 57 8.33 -2.36 9.01
N ASP A 58 7.40 -2.79 8.14
CA ASP A 58 7.54 -4.04 7.39
C ASP A 58 8.52 -3.96 6.20
N LEU A 59 8.91 -2.76 5.77
CA LEU A 59 9.72 -2.53 4.57
C LEU A 59 11.13 -1.98 4.87
N LYS A 60 11.31 -1.16 5.91
CA LYS A 60 12.53 -0.36 6.16
C LYS A 60 13.85 -1.13 6.21
N ASN A 61 13.79 -2.43 6.48
CA ASN A 61 14.96 -3.33 6.55
C ASN A 61 14.88 -4.47 5.52
N ARG A 62 14.00 -4.36 4.51
CA ARG A 62 13.87 -5.34 3.44
C ARG A 62 14.47 -4.78 2.15
N ARG A 63 15.10 -5.69 1.40
CA ARG A 63 15.53 -5.47 0.03
C ARG A 63 14.78 -6.42 -0.90
N PHE A 64 14.55 -5.97 -2.12
CA PHE A 64 13.87 -6.68 -3.19
C PHE A 64 14.76 -6.65 -4.43
N ASP A 65 14.77 -7.75 -5.17
CA ASP A 65 15.48 -7.80 -6.46
C ASP A 65 14.69 -7.05 -7.52
N HIS A 66 13.37 -7.25 -7.54
CA HIS A 66 12.46 -6.58 -8.46
C HIS A 66 11.38 -5.81 -7.71
N ILE A 67 11.20 -4.54 -8.08
CA ILE A 67 10.12 -3.68 -7.59
C ILE A 67 9.21 -3.36 -8.77
N VAL A 68 7.98 -3.88 -8.73
CA VAL A 68 6.95 -3.60 -9.73
C VAL A 68 5.90 -2.68 -9.11
N PHE A 69 5.59 -1.57 -9.78
CA PHE A 69 4.57 -0.63 -9.35
C PHE A 69 3.50 -0.46 -10.42
N ASN A 70 2.27 -0.26 -9.97
CA ASN A 70 1.15 0.13 -10.81
C ASN A 70 0.36 1.17 -10.02
N PHE A 71 0.62 2.45 -10.25
CA PHE A 71 -0.16 3.53 -9.63
C PHE A 71 -1.41 3.77 -10.50
N PRO A 72 -2.59 3.26 -10.10
CA PRO A 72 -3.77 3.37 -10.94
C PRO A 72 -4.28 4.82 -10.98
N ARG A 73 -4.87 5.17 -12.13
CA ARG A 73 -5.52 6.46 -12.43
C ARG A 73 -6.49 6.95 -11.34
N GLY A 74 -7.15 6.03 -10.64
CA GLY A 74 -8.21 6.32 -9.66
C GLY A 74 -7.74 6.87 -8.30
N GLY A 75 -6.46 7.20 -8.14
CA GLY A 75 -5.99 7.97 -6.98
C GLY A 75 -6.44 9.44 -7.03
N PHE A 76 -6.68 9.97 -8.23
CA PHE A 76 -6.89 11.39 -8.46
C PHE A 76 -8.28 11.70 -9.04
N ARG A 77 -8.81 12.89 -8.76
CA ARG A 77 -10.10 13.37 -9.28
C ARG A 77 -9.87 14.27 -10.49
N GLY A 78 -10.23 13.82 -11.69
CA GLY A 78 -10.12 14.63 -12.91
C GLY A 78 -9.93 13.80 -14.18
N LYS A 79 -9.86 14.47 -15.32
CA LYS A 79 -9.50 13.82 -16.60
C LYS A 79 -7.99 13.57 -16.62
N GLU A 80 -7.58 12.45 -17.18
CA GLU A 80 -6.18 12.01 -17.22
C GLU A 80 -5.27 12.96 -18.02
N ASN A 81 -5.84 13.65 -19.01
CA ASN A 81 -5.14 14.66 -19.80
C ASN A 81 -5.19 16.07 -19.17
N ASP A 82 -5.85 16.25 -18.03
CA ASP A 82 -5.75 17.51 -17.27
C ASP A 82 -4.32 17.62 -16.75
N LEU A 83 -3.65 18.72 -17.08
CA LEU A 83 -2.27 18.99 -16.67
C LEU A 83 -2.08 18.81 -15.18
N ARG A 84 -3.06 19.19 -14.35
CA ARG A 84 -2.99 19.03 -12.90
C ARG A 84 -2.94 17.57 -12.48
N MET A 85 -3.66 16.68 -13.17
CA MET A 85 -3.65 15.25 -12.87
C MET A 85 -2.33 14.61 -13.29
N ILE A 86 -1.79 15.03 -14.44
CA ILE A 86 -0.47 14.62 -14.92
C ILE A 86 0.60 15.02 -13.90
N ASP A 87 0.55 16.25 -13.41
CA ASP A 87 1.55 16.76 -12.46
C ASP A 87 1.45 16.07 -11.10
N LEU A 88 0.24 15.79 -10.59
CA LEU A 88 0.06 14.99 -9.37
C LEU A 88 0.61 13.56 -9.53
N HIS A 89 0.42 12.94 -10.69
CA HIS A 89 0.98 11.62 -10.97
C HIS A 89 2.50 11.67 -11.03
N LYS A 90 3.08 12.68 -11.71
CA LYS A 90 4.54 12.89 -11.74
C LYS A 90 5.10 13.08 -10.34
N GLU A 91 4.46 13.90 -9.50
CA GLU A 91 4.88 14.11 -8.12
C GLU A 91 4.86 12.81 -7.31
N LEU A 92 3.80 11.99 -7.47
CA LEU A 92 3.72 10.68 -6.80
C LEU A 92 4.87 9.76 -7.23
N VAL A 93 5.13 9.65 -8.53
CA VAL A 93 6.19 8.78 -9.07
C VAL A 93 7.58 9.29 -8.67
N TRP A 94 7.82 10.60 -8.74
CA TRP A 94 9.04 11.24 -8.27
C TRP A 94 9.27 11.05 -6.78
N GLY A 95 8.22 11.10 -5.97
CA GLY A 95 8.30 10.82 -4.55
C GLY A 95 8.50 9.34 -4.22
N PHE A 96 8.12 8.42 -5.12
CA PHE A 96 8.22 6.98 -4.91
C PHE A 96 9.62 6.42 -5.21
N PHE A 97 10.27 6.85 -6.30
CA PHE A 97 11.56 6.26 -6.71
C PHE A 97 12.68 6.41 -5.66
N PRO A 98 12.92 7.58 -5.05
CA PRO A 98 13.93 7.72 -3.99
C PRO A 98 13.65 6.87 -2.76
N GLN A 99 12.38 6.51 -2.54
CA GLN A 99 11.96 5.66 -1.44
C GLN A 99 12.20 4.19 -1.74
N CYS A 100 12.30 3.81 -3.01
CA CYS A 100 12.64 2.46 -3.46
C CYS A 100 14.14 2.18 -3.43
N THR A 101 15.00 3.19 -3.64
CA THR A 101 16.45 3.01 -3.73
C THR A 101 17.06 2.23 -2.54
N PRO A 102 16.70 2.49 -1.27
CA PRO A 102 17.24 1.72 -0.14
C PRO A 102 16.79 0.25 -0.11
N HIS A 103 15.73 -0.07 -0.85
CA HIS A 103 15.17 -1.41 -0.96
C HIS A 103 15.69 -2.19 -2.16
N CYS A 104 16.51 -1.60 -3.04
CA CYS A 104 17.14 -2.36 -4.11
C CYS A 104 18.32 -3.19 -3.55
N SER A 105 18.41 -4.47 -3.94
CA SER A 105 19.51 -5.34 -3.52
C SER A 105 20.87 -4.91 -4.10
N ALA A 106 20.88 -4.31 -5.28
CA ALA A 106 22.09 -3.82 -5.95
C ALA A 106 22.31 -2.32 -5.77
N THR A 107 23.38 -1.95 -5.06
CA THR A 107 24.07 -0.67 -5.23
C THR A 107 25.04 -0.83 -6.40
N TRP A 108 24.71 -0.25 -7.54
CA TRP A 108 25.67 -0.03 -8.63
C TRP A 108 26.52 1.20 -8.31
#